data_AF-A0A533Q5Y1-F1
#
_entry.id   AF-A0A533Q5Y1-F1
#
_cell.length_a   1.000
_cell.length_b   1.000
_cell.length_c   1.000
_cell.angle_alpha   90.00
_cell.angle_beta   90.00
_cell.angle_gamma   90.00
#
_symmetry.space_group_name_H-M   'P 1'
#
loop_
_entity.id
_entity.type
_entity.pdbx_description
1 polymer ?
#
loop_
_entity_poly.entity_id
_entity_poly.type
_entity_poly.pdbx_seq_one_letter_code
_entity_poly.pdbx_strand_id
1 'polypeptide(L)' 'MRTTINIDDELLDKAARLTGIKEKTLLVSLGLEALIARESARRLAKLGGTEKKLEIIPRRRAAGT' A
#
# COMPACT_ATOMS: atom_id res chain seq x y z
N MET A 1 -5.74 5.28 -20.43
CA MET A 1 -6.85 4.48 -21.01
C MET A 1 -8.16 5.04 -20.47
N ARG A 2 -9.20 5.20 -21.30
CA ARG A 2 -10.53 5.62 -20.82
C ARG A 2 -11.41 4.40 -20.65
N THR A 3 -11.91 4.18 -19.44
CA THR A 3 -12.73 3.02 -19.08
C THR A 3 -13.86 3.48 -18.18
N THR A 4 -15.05 2.92 -18.40
CA THR A 4 -16.21 3.19 -17.56
C THR A 4 -16.37 2.03 -16.58
N ILE A 5 -16.35 2.34 -15.29
CA ILE A 5 -16.47 1.36 -14.21
C ILE A 5 -17.56 1.86 -13.27
N ASN A 6 -18.43 0.97 -12.80
CA ASN A 6 -19.42 1.31 -11.78
C ASN A 6 -18.76 1.19 -10.39
N ILE A 7 -18.76 2.27 -9.62
CA ILE A 7 -18.13 2.37 -8.30
C ILE A 7 -19.15 3.03 -7.38
N ASP A 8 -19.21 2.55 -6.14
CA ASP A 8 -20.02 3.15 -5.07
C ASP A 8 -19.53 4.58 -4.77
N ASP A 9 -20.42 5.56 -4.92
CA ASP A 9 -20.13 6.97 -4.68
C ASP A 9 -19.81 7.25 -3.20
N GLU A 10 -20.42 6.53 -2.25
CA GLU A 10 -20.13 6.71 -0.82
C GLU A 10 -18.70 6.30 -0.48
N LEU A 11 -18.23 5.22 -1.12
CA LEU A 11 -16.85 4.74 -0.98
C LEU A 11 -15.86 5.76 -1.53
N LEU A 12 -16.15 6.31 -2.71
CA LEU A 12 -15.30 7.29 -3.36
C LEU A 12 -15.23 8.59 -2.56
N ASP A 13 -16.36 9.06 -2.04
CA ASP A 13 -16.45 10.25 -1.19
C ASP A 13 -15.69 10.06 0.12
N LYS A 14 -15.83 8.89 0.75
CA LYS A 14 -15.09 8.57 1.97
C LYS A 14 -13.58 8.57 1.70
N ALA A 15 -13.15 7.94 0.61
CA ALA A 15 -11.74 7.90 0.23
C ALA A 15 -11.20 9.31 -0.11
N ALA A 16 -11.98 10.15 -0.82
CA ALA A 16 -11.63 11.53 -1.11
C ALA A 16 -11.50 12.38 0.16
N ARG A 17 -12.43 12.24 1.12
CA ARG A 17 -12.37 12.95 2.42
C ARG A 17 -11.15 12.54 3.25
N LEU A 18 -10.80 11.26 3.27
CA LEU A 18 -9.68 10.74 4.07
C LEU A 18 -8.32 11.06 3.44
N THR A 19 -8.22 11.03 2.12
CA THR A 19 -6.95 11.27 1.40
C THR A 19 -6.74 12.73 1.01
N GLY A 20 -7.80 13.55 1.00
CA GLY A 20 -7.78 14.93 0.50
C GLY A 20 -7.76 15.04 -1.04
N ILE A 21 -7.85 13.92 -1.75
CA ILE A 21 -7.73 13.88 -3.22
C ILE A 21 -9.10 14.11 -3.84
N LYS A 22 -9.20 15.15 -4.68
CA LYS A 22 -10.44 15.54 -5.37
C LYS A 22 -10.62 14.85 -6.72
N GLU A 23 -9.52 14.41 -7.33
CA GLU A 23 -9.55 13.78 -8.65
C GLU A 23 -9.92 12.30 -8.54
N LYS A 24 -11.11 11.94 -9.03
CA LYS A 24 -11.65 10.57 -8.98
C LYS A 24 -10.72 9.53 -9.61
N THR A 25 -10.14 9.85 -10.78
CA THR A 25 -9.22 8.95 -11.50
C THR A 25 -7.97 8.65 -10.70
N LEU A 26 -7.36 9.69 -10.11
CA LEU A 26 -6.16 9.55 -9.27
C LEU A 26 -6.46 8.68 -8.05
N LEU A 27 -7.59 8.91 -7.40
CA LEU A 27 -8.02 8.15 -6.22
C LEU A 27 -8.17 6.65 -6.53
N VAL A 28 -8.73 6.31 -7.69
CA VAL A 28 -8.84 4.92 -8.15
C VAL A 28 -7.47 4.31 -8.46
N SER A 29 -6.58 5.05 -9.13
CA SER A 29 -5.21 4.58 -9.42
C SER A 29 -4.44 4.26 -8.13
N LEU A 30 -4.50 5.18 -7.16
CA LEU A 30 -3.86 5.00 -5.86
C LEU A 30 -4.47 3.85 -5.07
N GLY A 31 -5.78 3.61 -5.20
CA GLY A 31 -6.45 2.46 -4.61
C GLY A 31 -5.87 1.13 -5.13
N LEU A 32 -5.65 1.03 -6.44
CA LEU A 32 -5.04 -0.14 -7.06
C LEU A 32 -3.58 -0.33 -6.63
N GLU A 33 -2.79 0.74 -6.63
CA GLU A 33 -1.40 0.73 -6.15
C GLU A 33 -1.32 0.29 -4.69
N ALA A 34 -2.21 0.79 -3.83
CA ALA A 34 -2.27 0.41 -2.42
C ALA A 34 -2.59 -1.10 -2.24
N LEU A 35 -3.49 -1.66 -3.06
CA LEU A 35 -3.78 -3.09 -3.03
C LEU A 35 -2.57 -3.93 -3.46
N ILE A 36 -1.87 -3.51 -4.51
CA ILE A 36 -0.64 -4.17 -4.98
C ILE A 36 0.42 -4.11 -3.89
N ALA A 37 0.64 -2.94 -3.28
CA ALA A 37 1.61 -2.75 -2.21
C ALA A 37 1.29 -3.65 -1.01
N ARG A 38 0.02 -3.74 -0.61
CA ARG A 38 -0.42 -4.59 0.50
C ARG A 38 -0.15 -6.07 0.25
N GLU A 39 -0.49 -6.59 -0.93
CA GLU A 39 -0.22 -7.99 -1.27
C GLU A 39 1.27 -8.26 -1.46
N SER A 40 2.01 -7.30 -2.01
CA SER A 40 3.47 -7.39 -2.14
C SER A 40 4.13 -7.47 -0.76
N ALA A 41 3.74 -6.63 0.18
CA ALA A 41 4.20 -6.69 1.56
C ALA A 41 3.88 -8.04 2.21
N ARG A 42 2.68 -8.57 2.00
CA ARG A 42 2.29 -9.90 2.50
C ARG A 42 3.16 -11.02 1.90
N ARG A 43 3.46 -10.96 0.60
CA ARG A 43 4.35 -11.93 -0.07
C ARG A 43 5.77 -11.83 0.46
N LEU A 44 6.31 -10.61 0.58
CA LEU A 44 7.65 -10.37 1.13
C LEU A 44 7.77 -10.88 2.56
N ALA A 45 6.77 -10.62 3.42
CA ALA A 45 6.75 -11.13 4.78
C ALA A 45 6.80 -12.67 4.84
N LYS A 46 6.12 -13.35 3.91
CA LYS A 46 6.15 -14.82 3.80
C LYS A 46 7.52 -15.37 3.38
N LEU A 47 8.31 -14.59 2.64
CA LEU A 47 9.67 -15.00 2.28
C LEU A 47 10.61 -15.02 3.50
N GLY A 48 10.27 -14.36 4.62
CA GLY A 48 11.00 -14.55 5.88
C GLY A 48 12.50 -14.25 5.82
N GLY A 49 12.95 -13.41 4.88
CA GLY A 49 14.37 -13.14 4.68
C GLY A 49 15.16 -14.24 3.98
N THR A 50 14.50 -15.14 3.23
CA THR A 50 15.15 -16.20 2.41
C THR A 50 15.96 -15.66 1.22
N GLU A 51 16.16 -14.35 1.13
CA GLU A 51 16.98 -13.77 0.08
C GLU A 51 18.44 -14.20 0.26
N LYS A 52 19.01 -14.84 -0.77
CA LYS A 52 20.30 -15.52 -0.73
C LYS A 52 21.48 -14.63 -0.30
N LYS A 53 21.38 -13.31 -0.53
CA LYS A 53 22.42 -12.32 -0.23
C LYS A 53 22.05 -11.42 0.98
N LEU A 54 20.98 -11.75 1.70
CA LEU A 54 20.54 -10.95 2.83
C LEU A 54 21.48 -11.17 4.03
N GLU A 55 22.19 -10.12 4.44
CA GLU A 55 22.95 -10.11 5.69
C GLU A 55 22.05 -9.62 6.84
N ILE A 56 22.14 -10.28 8.00
CA ILE A 56 21.36 -9.89 9.19
C ILE A 56 22.00 -8.62 9.77
N ILE A 57 21.37 -7.47 9.52
CA ILE A 57 21.78 -6.19 10.09
C ILE A 57 21.39 -6.18 11.59
N PRO A 58 22.33 -5.90 12.53
CA PRO A 58 22.00 -5.81 13.95
C PRO A 58 20.91 -4.77 14.20
N ARG A 59 19.85 -5.15 14.93
CA ARG A 59 18.81 -4.21 15.34
C ARG A 59 19.40 -3.25 16.37
N ARG A 60 19.47 -1.95 16.05
CA ARG A 60 19.88 -0.92 17.01
C ARG A 60 18.87 -0.87 18.16
N ARG A 61 19.23 -1.47 19.31
CA ARG A 61 18.48 -1.29 20.56
C ARG A 61 18.91 0.05 21.14
N ALA A 62 17.95 0.95 21.41
CA ALA A 62 18.24 2.06 22.30
C ALA A 62 18.68 1.46 23.64
N ALA A 63 19.80 1.92 24.19
CA ALA A 63 20.24 1.50 25.52
C ALA A 63 19.09 1.78 26.49
N GLY A 64 18.55 0.72 27.11
CA GLY A 64 17.48 0.87 28.08
C GLY A 64 17.98 1.77 29.21
N THR A 65 17.23 2.84 29.46
CA THR A 65 17.22 3.53 30.76
C THR A 65 16.52 2.66 31.79
#